data_AF-W4SHB6-F1
#
_entry.id   AF-W4SHB6-F1
#
_cell.length_a   1.000
_cell.length_b   1.000
_cell.length_c   1.000
_cell.angle_alpha   90.00
_cell.angle_beta   90.00
_cell.angle_gamma   90.00
#
_symmetry.space_group_name_H-M   'P 1'
#
loop_
_entity.id
_entity.type
_entity.pdbx_description
1 polymer ?
#
loop_
_entity_poly.entity_id
_entity_poly.type
_entity_poly.pdbx_seq_one_letter_code
_entity_poly.pdbx_strand_id
1 'polypeptide(L)'
;MQVMRKPTAARHICPVQCQRLPDGEHTRDAAAFNREIRMAVVPLVGLPTDRIQQGPHPFLATGEKYIRAVVDAAGAMPVLLPSLQPTLDAGAWLDRLDGLLLTGAVSNVEPHHYSDEPSWEAIRTTRRAMPPAWD
;
A
#
# COMPACT_ATOMS: atom_id res chain seq x y z
N MET A 1 3.03 -7.09 12.19
CA MET A 1 2.79 -6.22 11.01
C MET A 1 1.87 -6.97 10.07
N GLN A 2 0.63 -6.54 9.92
CA GLN A 2 -0.39 -7.31 9.20
C GLN A 2 -0.61 -6.67 7.83
N VAL A 3 -0.06 -7.28 6.78
CA VAL A 3 -0.36 -6.89 5.39
C VAL A 3 -1.74 -7.46 5.06
N MET A 4 -2.72 -6.59 4.84
CA MET A 4 -4.06 -7.01 4.46
C MET A 4 -4.04 -7.33 2.97
N ARG A 5 -3.97 -8.63 2.64
CA ARG A 5 -3.98 -9.11 1.25
C ARG A 5 -5.42 -9.24 0.79
N LYS A 6 -5.78 -8.56 -0.31
CA LYS A 6 -7.05 -8.84 -0.97
C LYS A 6 -6.93 -10.22 -1.66
N PRO A 7 -8.00 -11.03 -1.69
CA PRO A 7 -8.04 -12.15 -2.63
C PRO A 7 -8.00 -11.55 -4.04
N THR A 8 -6.87 -11.69 -4.73
CA THR A 8 -6.68 -11.16 -6.09
C THR A 8 -7.76 -11.75 -7.00
N ALA A 9 -8.75 -10.93 -7.36
CA ALA A 9 -9.67 -11.23 -8.45
C ALA A 9 -8.79 -11.36 -9.70
N ALA A 10 -8.84 -12.52 -10.32
CA ALA A 10 -8.08 -12.86 -11.51
C ALA A 10 -8.24 -11.74 -12.56
N ARG A 11 -7.23 -10.87 -12.64
CA ARG A 11 -7.17 -9.86 -13.68
C ARG A 11 -7.04 -10.59 -14.99
N HIS A 12 -7.98 -10.33 -15.89
CA HIS A 12 -8.10 -10.88 -17.23
C HIS A 12 -6.75 -10.87 -17.97
N ILE A 13 -5.98 -11.94 -17.80
CA ILE A 13 -5.06 -12.41 -18.83
C ILE A 13 -5.92 -13.30 -19.71
N CYS A 14 -6.19 -12.80 -20.91
CA CYS A 14 -6.87 -13.51 -21.97
C CYS A 14 -6.35 -14.96 -22.06
N PRO A 15 -7.16 -16.01 -21.79
CA PRO A 15 -6.72 -17.40 -21.91
C PRO A 15 -6.80 -17.90 -23.36
N VAL A 16 -6.78 -17.01 -24.36
CA VAL A 16 -6.88 -17.38 -25.79
C VAL A 16 -5.53 -17.83 -26.35
N GLN A 17 -4.89 -18.75 -25.65
CA GLN A 17 -4.04 -19.76 -26.27
C GLN A 17 -4.48 -21.12 -25.74
N CYS A 18 -5.70 -21.49 -26.14
CA CYS A 18 -6.10 -22.87 -26.37
C CYS A 18 -5.21 -23.47 -27.49
N GLN A 19 -3.90 -23.59 -27.24
CA GLN A 19 -3.05 -24.45 -28.04
C GLN A 19 -3.22 -25.86 -27.50
N ARG A 20 -4.22 -26.52 -28.09
CA ARG A 20 -4.40 -27.96 -28.17
C ARG A 20 -3.02 -28.65 -28.28
N LEU A 21 -2.51 -29.16 -27.17
CA LEU A 21 -1.38 -30.09 -27.17
C LEU A 21 -1.95 -31.49 -27.48
N PRO A 22 -1.41 -32.20 -28.48
CA PRO A 22 -1.75 -33.59 -28.69
C PRO A 22 -1.12 -34.42 -27.58
N ASP A 23 -1.86 -35.47 -27.23
CA ASP A 23 -1.44 -36.61 -26.41
C ASP A 23 -1.51 -36.38 -24.90
N GLY A 24 -2.52 -37.02 -24.32
CA GLY A 24 -2.89 -36.93 -22.92
C GLY A 24 -1.82 -37.54 -22.01
N GLU A 25 -1.26 -36.70 -21.15
CA GLU A 25 -1.02 -36.96 -19.74
C GLU A 25 -0.67 -35.61 -19.08
N HIS A 26 -1.05 -35.44 -17.82
CA HIS A 26 -0.88 -34.24 -16.98
C HIS A 26 -1.96 -33.15 -17.09
N THR A 27 -3.12 -33.41 -16.48
CA THR A 27 -3.89 -32.34 -15.82
C THR A 27 -3.02 -31.72 -14.72
N ARG A 28 -2.20 -30.71 -15.05
CA ARG A 28 -1.68 -29.81 -14.00
C ARG A 28 -2.91 -29.13 -13.40
N ASP A 29 -3.13 -29.38 -12.11
CA ASP A 29 -4.21 -28.78 -11.33
C ASP A 29 -4.26 -27.26 -11.60
N ALA A 30 -5.40 -26.74 -12.04
CA ALA A 30 -5.60 -25.32 -12.29
C ALA A 30 -5.28 -24.48 -11.03
N ALA A 31 -5.45 -25.05 -9.83
CA ALA A 31 -5.06 -24.41 -8.58
C ALA A 31 -3.54 -24.42 -8.34
N ALA A 32 -2.80 -25.41 -8.86
CA ALA A 32 -1.33 -25.43 -8.85
C ALA A 32 -0.76 -24.42 -9.87
N PHE A 33 -1.31 -24.39 -11.07
CA PHE A 33 -0.97 -23.38 -12.09
C PHE A 33 -1.30 -21.95 -11.62
N ASN A 34 -2.46 -21.74 -10.99
CA ASN A 34 -2.80 -20.46 -10.36
C ASN A 34 -1.87 -20.12 -9.18
N ARG A 35 -1.35 -21.12 -8.45
CA ARG A 35 -0.35 -20.91 -7.38
C ARG A 35 1.00 -20.49 -7.97
N GLU A 36 1.41 -21.12 -9.06
CA GLU A 36 2.66 -20.88 -9.75
C GLU A 36 2.66 -19.52 -10.46
N ILE A 37 1.54 -19.12 -11.08
CA ILE A 37 1.33 -17.76 -11.60
C ILE A 37 1.31 -16.73 -10.46
N ARG A 38 0.67 -17.04 -9.32
CA ARG A 38 0.70 -16.16 -8.13
C ARG A 38 2.09 -16.04 -7.51
N MET A 39 2.98 -16.99 -7.77
CA MET A 39 4.40 -16.91 -7.40
C MET A 39 5.23 -16.14 -8.44
N ALA A 40 4.82 -16.15 -9.72
CA ALA A 40 5.48 -15.42 -10.81
C ALA A 40 5.14 -13.92 -10.85
N VAL A 41 3.98 -13.52 -10.30
CA VAL A 41 3.57 -12.10 -10.23
C VAL A 41 3.96 -11.53 -8.87
N VAL A 42 4.87 -10.56 -8.86
CA VAL A 42 5.24 -9.82 -7.65
C VAL A 42 4.03 -8.96 -7.21
N PRO A 43 3.46 -9.15 -6.00
CA PRO A 43 2.29 -8.40 -5.56
C PRO A 43 2.58 -6.90 -5.44
N LEU A 44 1.64 -6.06 -5.88
CA LEU A 44 1.71 -4.61 -5.69
C LEU A 44 1.11 -4.23 -4.33
N VAL A 45 1.95 -3.71 -3.43
CA VAL A 45 1.52 -3.28 -2.09
C VAL A 45 1.60 -1.77 -1.99
N GLY A 46 0.45 -1.13 -1.75
CA GLY A 46 0.37 0.31 -1.59
C GLY A 46 0.75 0.77 -0.19
N LEU A 47 1.48 1.89 -0.10
CA LEU A 47 1.84 2.55 1.16
C LEU A 47 1.40 4.02 1.08
N PRO A 48 0.52 4.50 1.97
CA PRO A 48 0.21 5.92 2.04
C PRO A 48 1.45 6.71 2.47
N THR A 49 1.58 7.90 1.88
CA THR A 49 2.60 8.89 2.24
C THR A 49 2.04 9.89 3.26
N ASP A 50 2.90 10.42 4.10
CA ASP A 50 2.59 11.53 4.99
C ASP A 50 3.12 12.84 4.38
N ARG A 51 2.49 13.96 4.74
CA ARG A 51 2.95 15.28 4.30
C ARG A 51 3.94 15.83 5.31
N ILE A 52 5.19 15.95 4.90
CA ILE A 52 6.28 16.50 5.72
C ILE A 52 6.73 17.85 5.15
N GLN A 53 7.13 18.77 6.03
CA GLN A 53 7.73 20.03 5.62
C GLN A 53 9.26 19.88 5.62
N GLN A 54 9.89 19.98 4.46
CA GLN A 54 11.36 19.92 4.34
C GLN A 54 11.86 21.20 3.67
N GLY A 55 12.45 22.08 4.47
CA GLY A 55 12.82 23.42 4.03
C GLY A 55 11.58 24.21 3.56
N PRO A 56 11.65 24.90 2.40
CA PRO A 56 10.55 25.74 1.92
C PRO A 56 9.41 24.95 1.25
N HIS A 57 9.59 23.66 0.95
CA HIS A 57 8.64 22.89 0.16
C HIS A 57 8.01 21.73 0.96
N PRO A 58 6.71 21.48 0.76
CA PRO A 58 6.07 20.28 1.28
C PRO A 58 6.47 19.07 0.44
N PHE A 59 6.70 17.94 1.11
CA PHE A 59 6.96 16.64 0.48
C PHE A 59 5.94 15.62 0.96
N LEU A 60 5.67 14.64 0.10
CA LEU A 60 4.90 13.46 0.44
C LEU A 60 5.89 12.30 0.59
N ALA A 61 6.01 11.76 1.80
CA ALA A 61 7.05 10.81 2.13
C ALA A 61 6.53 9.64 2.96
N THR A 62 7.17 8.49 2.81
CA THR A 62 6.96 7.30 3.63
C THR A 62 8.31 6.88 4.22
N GLY A 63 8.34 6.51 5.51
CA GLY A 63 9.57 6.05 6.15
C GLY A 63 10.15 4.79 5.49
N GLU A 64 11.46 4.80 5.24
CA GLU A 64 12.17 3.72 4.52
C GLU A 64 11.94 2.33 5.13
N LYS A 65 11.84 2.25 6.47
CA LYS A 65 11.57 1.00 7.18
C LYS A 65 10.32 0.25 6.68
N TYR A 66 9.29 0.99 6.25
CA TYR A 66 8.07 0.39 5.71
C TYR A 66 8.27 -0.11 4.28
N ILE A 67 9.03 0.64 3.47
CA ILE A 67 9.38 0.25 2.11
C ILE A 67 10.22 -1.03 2.15
N ARG A 68 11.27 -1.06 2.98
CA ARG A 68 12.10 -2.26 3.18
C ARG A 68 11.30 -3.45 3.69
N ALA A 69 10.33 -3.24 4.58
CA ALA A 69 9.50 -4.35 5.00
C ALA A 69 8.64 -4.94 3.87
N VAL A 70 8.21 -4.14 2.91
CA VAL A 70 7.51 -4.65 1.73
C VAL A 70 8.46 -5.39 0.79
N VAL A 71 9.65 -4.83 0.54
CA VAL A 71 10.64 -5.42 -0.36
C VAL A 71 11.28 -6.67 0.25
N ASP A 72 11.94 -6.51 1.40
CA ASP A 72 12.83 -7.52 1.99
C ASP A 72 12.04 -8.59 2.77
N ALA A 73 11.00 -8.18 3.51
CA ALA A 73 10.26 -9.11 4.37
C ALA A 73 9.03 -9.73 3.68
N ALA A 74 8.32 -8.97 2.83
CA ALA A 74 7.13 -9.46 2.15
C ALA A 74 7.40 -9.96 0.71
N GLY A 75 8.56 -9.66 0.13
CA GLY A 75 8.90 -10.06 -1.24
C GLY A 75 7.97 -9.43 -2.28
N ALA A 76 7.51 -8.21 -2.03
CA ALA A 76 6.48 -7.52 -2.81
C ALA A 76 6.99 -6.19 -3.38
N MET A 77 6.29 -5.65 -4.37
CA MET A 77 6.60 -4.38 -5.00
C MET A 77 5.91 -3.24 -4.25
N PRO A 78 6.67 -2.31 -3.63
CA PRO A 78 6.07 -1.16 -2.95
C PRO A 78 5.57 -0.11 -3.96
N VAL A 79 4.39 0.43 -3.68
CA VAL A 79 3.80 1.55 -4.44
C VAL A 79 3.47 2.68 -3.47
N LEU A 80 4.14 3.82 -3.58
CA LEU A 80 3.84 4.99 -2.74
C LEU A 80 2.57 5.68 -3.23
N LEU A 81 1.62 5.86 -2.31
CA LEU A 81 0.34 6.50 -2.57
C LEU A 81 0.37 7.93 -2.03
N PRO A 82 0.31 8.95 -2.91
CA PRO A 82 0.38 10.34 -2.49
C PRO A 82 -0.90 10.77 -1.73
N SER A 83 -0.74 11.21 -0.48
CA SER A 83 -1.81 11.79 0.31
C SER A 83 -2.04 13.26 -0.10
N LEU A 84 -2.79 13.46 -1.18
CA LEU A 84 -3.12 14.77 -1.73
C LEU A 84 -4.46 15.30 -1.24
N GLN A 85 -4.60 16.62 -1.32
CA GLN A 85 -5.82 17.36 -1.04
C GLN A 85 -6.04 18.32 -2.21
N PRO A 86 -7.12 18.17 -3.00
CA PRO A 86 -8.17 17.14 -2.87
C PRO A 86 -7.65 15.72 -3.06
N THR A 87 -8.30 14.76 -2.40
CA THR A 87 -7.91 13.34 -2.46
C THR A 87 -8.13 12.77 -3.84
N LEU A 88 -7.20 11.93 -4.29
CA LEU A 88 -7.39 11.14 -5.50
C LEU A 88 -8.42 10.04 -5.26
N ASP A 89 -9.08 9.60 -6.33
CA ASP A 89 -10.06 8.50 -6.24
C ASP A 89 -9.37 7.22 -5.76
N ALA A 90 -9.67 6.85 -4.51
CA ALA A 90 -9.12 5.67 -3.89
C ALA A 90 -9.53 4.40 -4.64
N GLY A 91 -10.73 4.34 -5.23
CA GLY A 91 -11.22 3.17 -5.96
C GLY A 91 -10.30 2.81 -7.13
N ALA A 92 -9.94 3.81 -7.94
CA ALA A 92 -9.08 3.64 -9.11
C ALA A 92 -7.73 2.95 -8.84
N TRP A 93 -7.17 3.14 -7.64
CA TRP A 93 -5.89 2.52 -7.26
C TRP A 93 -6.07 1.29 -6.39
N LEU A 94 -7.09 1.24 -5.53
CA LEU A 94 -7.40 0.06 -4.72
C LEU A 94 -7.81 -1.16 -5.55
N ASP A 95 -8.30 -0.95 -6.78
CA ASP A 95 -8.55 -2.01 -7.74
C ASP A 95 -7.24 -2.52 -8.37
N ARG A 96 -6.16 -1.75 -8.29
CA ARG A 96 -4.83 -2.04 -8.85
C ARG A 96 -3.84 -2.67 -7.91
N LEU A 97 -4.04 -2.49 -6.61
CA LEU A 97 -3.16 -3.01 -5.58
C LEU A 97 -3.63 -4.39 -5.11
N ASP A 98 -2.68 -5.27 -4.85
CA ASP A 98 -2.92 -6.59 -4.26
C ASP A 98 -3.02 -6.52 -2.73
N GLY A 99 -2.52 -5.43 -2.13
CA GLY A 99 -2.64 -5.15 -0.71
C GLY A 99 -2.25 -3.74 -0.33
N LEU A 100 -2.45 -3.43 0.96
CA LEU A 100 -2.04 -2.17 1.57
C LEU A 100 -1.21 -2.44 2.83
N LEU A 101 -0.21 -1.59 3.04
CA LEU A 101 0.48 -1.46 4.31
C LEU A 101 0.19 -0.06 4.87
N LEU A 102 -0.66 -0.02 5.91
CA LEU A 102 -0.93 1.22 6.64
C LEU A 102 0.27 1.53 7.53
N THR A 103 0.95 2.62 7.20
CA THR A 103 2.16 3.05 7.89
C THR A 103 1.81 3.85 9.14
N GLY A 104 2.73 3.86 10.10
CA GLY A 104 2.71 4.87 11.15
C GLY A 104 3.31 6.16 10.62
N ALA A 105 2.78 7.29 11.08
CA ALA A 105 3.27 8.63 10.81
C ALA A 105 3.28 9.46 12.10
N VAL A 106 4.01 10.58 12.09
CA VAL A 106 3.94 11.56 13.20
C VAL A 106 2.63 12.35 13.12
N SER A 107 2.06 12.49 11.92
CA SER A 107 0.73 13.05 11.75
C SER A 107 -0.32 12.15 12.41
N ASN A 108 -1.19 12.78 13.19
CA ASN A 108 -2.31 12.11 13.85
C ASN A 108 -3.57 12.26 13.00
N VAL A 109 -4.45 11.26 13.07
CA VAL A 109 -5.81 11.37 12.53
C VAL A 109 -6.53 12.49 13.28
N GLU A 110 -7.24 13.34 12.55
CA GLU A 110 -7.98 14.44 13.17
C GLU A 110 -9.16 13.90 14.00
N PRO A 111 -9.39 14.39 15.24
CA PRO A 111 -10.36 13.80 16.16
C PRO A 111 -11.76 13.62 15.61
N HIS A 112 -12.21 14.57 14.79
CA HIS A 112 -13.54 14.55 14.17
C HIS A 112 -13.81 13.30 13.32
N HIS A 113 -12.78 12.54 12.94
CA HIS A 113 -12.94 11.29 12.21
C HIS A 113 -13.30 10.09 13.10
N TYR A 114 -13.13 10.20 14.43
CA TYR A 114 -13.37 9.09 15.36
C TYR A 114 -14.08 9.49 16.66
N SER A 115 -14.27 10.79 16.91
CA SER A 115 -15.03 11.34 18.04
C SER A 115 -15.46 12.77 17.75
N ASP A 116 -16.53 13.22 18.39
CA ASP A 116 -16.93 14.64 18.38
C ASP A 116 -16.17 15.47 19.43
N GLU A 117 -15.36 14.82 20.27
CA GLU A 117 -14.56 15.50 21.29
C GLU A 117 -13.31 16.18 20.69
N PRO A 118 -12.98 17.40 21.14
CA PRO A 118 -11.76 18.07 20.70
C PRO A 118 -10.51 17.32 21.19
N SER A 119 -9.45 17.29 20.38
CA SER A 119 -8.16 16.72 20.81
C SER A 119 -7.59 17.44 22.02
N TRP A 120 -6.86 16.70 22.85
CA TRP A 120 -6.03 17.31 23.88
C TRP A 120 -5.09 18.38 23.28
N GLU A 121 -4.93 19.51 23.98
CA GLU A 121 -4.25 20.70 23.46
C GLU A 121 -2.80 20.43 23.02
N ALA A 122 -2.08 19.57 23.73
CA ALA A 122 -0.69 19.22 23.39
C ALA A 122 -0.55 18.44 22.06
N ILE A 123 -1.64 17.87 21.53
CA ILE A 123 -1.64 17.17 20.23
C ILE A 123 -1.95 18.15 19.08
N ARG A 124 -2.57 19.29 19.36
CA ARG A 124 -2.88 20.34 18.36
C ARG A 124 -1.69 21.22 17.99
N THR A 125 -0.71 21.34 18.88
CA THR A 125 0.46 22.23 18.72
C THR A 125 1.46 21.79 17.67
N THR A 126 1.43 20.54 17.18
CA THR A 126 2.27 20.11 16.02
C THR A 126 1.91 20.83 14.72
N ARG A 127 0.80 21.57 14.67
CA ARG A 127 0.47 22.47 13.54
C ARG A 127 1.35 23.74 13.51
N ARG A 128 2.09 24.06 14.58
CA ARG A 128 2.92 25.27 14.66
C ARG A 128 4.22 24.97 15.42
N ALA A 129 5.32 24.92 14.67
CA ALA A 129 6.71 24.77 15.11
C ALA A 129 7.09 23.38 15.63
N MET A 130 7.88 22.66 14.82
CA MET A 130 8.89 21.74 15.35
C MET A 130 9.91 22.62 16.10
N PRO A 131 10.07 22.49 17.43
CA PRO A 131 11.22 23.11 18.10
C PRO A 131 12.52 22.51 17.53
N PRO A 132 13.62 23.29 17.50
CA PRO A 132 14.91 22.78 17.03
C PRO A 132 15.29 21.55 17.84
N ALA A 133 16.00 20.65 17.16
CA ALA A 133 16.37 19.31 17.56
C ALA A 133 16.62 19.11 19.08
N TRP A 134 16.12 17.98 19.56
CA TRP A 134 16.56 17.26 20.76
C TRP A 134 17.99 17.62 21.21
N ASP A 135 18.15 17.90 22.50
CA ASP A 135 19.43 17.75 23.22
C ASP A 135 19.66 16.26 23.53
#